data_AF-A0AAN9GZJ2-F1
#
_entry.id   AF-A0AAN9GZJ2-F1
#
_cell.length_a   1.000
_cell.length_b   1.000
_cell.length_c   1.000
_cell.angle_alpha   90.00
_cell.angle_beta   90.00
_cell.angle_gamma   90.00
#
_symmetry.space_group_name_H-M   'P 1'
#
loop_
_entity.id
_entity.type
_entity.pdbx_description
1 polymer ?
#
loop_
_entity_poly.entity_id
_entity_poly.type
_entity_poly.pdbx_seq_one_letter_code
_entity_poly.pdbx_strand_id
1 'polypeptide(L)'
;MNRDAAEIRAQYEQQGYLSALPILSPAELQQARDAFAELERKHGEDYTAYSLHNIHKDNDWVMALAKHPRLLEVVTAVLGSDVILLDSRFICKYPVRKPESNGVIQSSGDKIEVMPFVAWHQDMTYWGFDGGPVLSVWLALDDSLEDNGALQVIPGSHHSGLLPHHQSTRAGNMLSVNQEIPEELVHAEKALLCPLQAGQMSVHDGLLVHASDPNTSNRRRCGYVIRYVPTCAYPIQDPERPRSFPDTVLVSGFDQYNHFSSKL
;
A
#
# COMPACT_ATOMS: atom_id res chain seq x y z
N MET A 1 10.15 -7.17 -17.90
CA MET A 1 9.77 -5.85 -18.46
C MET A 1 10.93 -5.37 -19.30
N ASN A 2 10.71 -4.64 -20.40
CA ASN A 2 11.82 -4.04 -21.17
C ASN A 2 11.91 -2.54 -20.87
N ARG A 3 12.06 -2.16 -19.60
CA ARG A 3 12.38 -0.78 -19.23
C ARG A 3 13.79 -0.77 -18.67
N ASP A 4 14.59 0.19 -19.09
CA ASP A 4 15.93 0.34 -18.53
C ASP A 4 15.84 0.80 -17.07
N ALA A 5 16.76 0.34 -16.21
CA ALA A 5 16.77 0.70 -14.80
C ALA A 5 16.93 2.21 -14.60
N ALA A 6 17.71 2.88 -15.47
CA ALA A 6 17.87 4.34 -15.43
C ALA A 6 16.58 5.07 -15.78
N GLU A 7 15.78 4.55 -16.73
CA GLU A 7 14.48 5.13 -17.08
C GLU A 7 13.46 4.98 -15.94
N ILE A 8 13.43 3.81 -15.29
CA ILE A 8 12.59 3.57 -14.10
C ILE A 8 12.94 4.58 -13.02
N ARG A 9 14.23 4.72 -12.72
CA ARG A 9 14.73 5.63 -11.70
C ARG A 9 14.41 7.08 -12.02
N ALA A 10 14.68 7.53 -13.24
CA ALA A 10 14.43 8.92 -13.66
C ALA A 10 12.94 9.28 -13.58
N GLN A 11 12.05 8.38 -14.03
CA GLN A 11 10.62 8.59 -13.92
C GLN A 11 10.17 8.67 -12.45
N TYR A 12 10.66 7.77 -11.60
CA TYR A 12 10.38 7.78 -10.17
C TYR A 12 10.89 9.06 -9.51
N GLU A 13 12.12 9.48 -9.75
CA GLU A 13 12.69 10.71 -9.17
C GLU A 13 11.87 11.94 -9.59
N GLN A 14 11.44 12.01 -10.85
CA GLN A 14 10.65 13.14 -11.34
C GLN A 14 9.23 13.15 -10.77
N GLN A 15 8.52 12.01 -10.82
CA GLN A 15 7.07 11.94 -10.58
C GLN A 15 6.70 11.42 -9.19
N GLY A 16 7.61 10.71 -8.52
CA GLY A 16 7.41 10.04 -7.24
C GLY A 16 6.67 8.71 -7.34
N TYR A 17 6.32 8.23 -8.54
CA TYR A 17 5.63 6.96 -8.74
C TYR A 17 5.86 6.32 -10.11
N LEU A 18 5.59 5.01 -10.19
CA LEU A 18 5.36 4.27 -11.43
C LEU A 18 4.07 3.45 -11.29
N SER A 19 3.38 3.16 -12.39
CA SER A 19 2.12 2.42 -12.37
C SER A 19 1.97 1.49 -13.58
N ALA A 20 0.99 0.58 -13.50
CA ALA A 20 0.64 -0.42 -14.52
C ALA A 20 1.81 -1.32 -14.96
N LEU A 21 2.71 -1.64 -14.03
CA LEU A 21 3.86 -2.51 -14.28
C LEU A 21 3.42 -3.98 -14.24
N PRO A 22 3.58 -4.78 -15.31
CA PRO A 22 3.14 -6.17 -15.32
C PRO A 22 4.09 -7.07 -14.50
N ILE A 23 3.59 -7.61 -13.38
CA ILE A 23 4.41 -8.38 -12.42
C ILE A 23 4.07 -9.85 -12.40
N LEU A 24 2.80 -10.26 -12.37
CA LEU A 24 2.42 -11.67 -12.28
C LEU A 24 1.97 -12.17 -13.65
N SER A 25 2.41 -13.38 -14.00
CA SER A 25 1.79 -14.14 -15.07
C SER A 25 0.38 -14.59 -14.67
N PRO A 26 -0.48 -14.99 -15.63
CA PRO A 26 -1.81 -15.50 -15.29
C PRO A 26 -1.80 -16.67 -14.29
N ALA A 27 -0.79 -17.55 -14.37
CA ALA A 27 -0.65 -18.68 -13.46
C ALA A 27 -0.26 -18.25 -12.04
N GLU A 28 0.72 -17.34 -11.90
CA GLU A 28 1.14 -16.80 -10.60
C GLU A 28 0.01 -16.00 -9.94
N LEU A 29 -0.74 -15.22 -10.73
CA LEU A 29 -1.91 -14.49 -10.25
C LEU A 29 -3.01 -15.43 -9.74
N GLN A 30 -3.29 -16.52 -10.48
CA GLN A 30 -4.29 -17.50 -10.07
C GLN A 30 -3.89 -18.16 -8.75
N GLN A 31 -2.63 -18.58 -8.61
CA GLN A 31 -2.13 -19.18 -7.36
C GLN A 31 -2.24 -18.21 -6.18
N ALA A 32 -1.88 -16.94 -6.36
CA ALA A 32 -2.00 -15.93 -5.32
C ALA A 32 -3.47 -15.68 -4.92
N ARG A 33 -4.39 -15.68 -5.90
CA ARG A 33 -5.83 -15.54 -5.65
C ARG A 33 -6.40 -16.73 -4.89
N ASP A 34 -6.05 -17.95 -5.28
CA ASP A 34 -6.51 -19.16 -4.61
C ASP A 34 -6.02 -19.20 -3.16
N ALA A 35 -4.75 -18.85 -2.93
CA ALA A 35 -4.17 -18.76 -1.58
C ALA A 35 -4.84 -17.65 -0.74
N PHE A 36 -5.13 -16.49 -1.33
CA PHE A 36 -5.84 -15.43 -0.64
C PHE A 36 -7.30 -15.81 -0.31
N ALA A 37 -7.98 -16.50 -1.22
CA ALA A 37 -9.35 -16.98 -1.01
C ALA A 37 -9.44 -17.94 0.18
N GLU A 38 -8.40 -18.74 0.44
CA GLU A 38 -8.32 -19.57 1.63
C GLU A 38 -8.19 -18.74 2.92
N LEU A 39 -7.41 -17.65 2.92
CA LEU A 39 -7.36 -16.72 4.05
C LEU A 39 -8.72 -16.06 4.29
N GLU A 40 -9.40 -15.63 3.22
CA GLU A 40 -10.73 -15.03 3.28
C GLU A 40 -11.77 -16.01 3.83
N ARG A 41 -11.76 -17.28 3.39
CA ARG A 41 -12.63 -18.34 3.91
C ARG A 41 -12.38 -18.61 5.40
N LYS A 42 -11.12 -18.53 5.84
CA LYS A 42 -10.71 -18.79 7.22
C LYS A 42 -11.05 -17.64 8.16
N HIS A 43 -10.88 -16.39 7.71
CA HIS A 43 -10.92 -15.21 8.58
C HIS A 43 -12.12 -14.28 8.35
N GLY A 44 -12.77 -14.37 7.19
CA GLY A 44 -13.89 -13.51 6.78
C GLY A 44 -13.44 -12.15 6.21
N GLU A 45 -14.33 -11.54 5.42
CA GLU A 45 -14.10 -10.29 4.67
C GLU A 45 -13.67 -9.12 5.57
N ASP A 46 -14.30 -8.97 6.74
CA ASP A 46 -13.99 -7.89 7.70
C ASP A 46 -12.54 -7.94 8.18
N TYR A 47 -12.03 -9.15 8.44
CA TYR A 47 -10.65 -9.34 8.89
C TYR A 47 -9.67 -9.13 7.73
N THR A 48 -9.96 -9.73 6.57
CA THR A 48 -9.07 -9.68 5.40
C THR A 48 -9.05 -8.31 4.72
N ALA A 49 -10.04 -7.44 4.97
CA ALA A 49 -10.07 -6.07 4.46
C ALA A 49 -8.83 -5.26 4.86
N TYR A 50 -8.31 -5.45 6.08
CA TYR A 50 -7.21 -4.63 6.58
C TYR A 50 -6.32 -5.29 7.63
N SER A 51 -6.67 -6.43 8.22
CA SER A 51 -5.97 -6.98 9.40
C SER A 51 -4.87 -7.99 9.06
N LEU A 52 -4.72 -8.39 7.80
CA LEU A 52 -3.64 -9.26 7.34
C LEU A 52 -2.33 -8.46 7.21
N HIS A 53 -1.70 -8.17 8.35
CA HIS A 53 -0.48 -7.38 8.49
C HIS A 53 0.73 -8.27 8.80
N ASN A 54 1.83 -8.07 8.08
CA ASN A 54 3.11 -8.79 8.21
C ASN A 54 3.03 -10.32 8.15
N ILE A 55 1.97 -10.85 7.55
CA ILE A 55 1.76 -12.30 7.41
C ILE A 55 2.80 -12.96 6.48
N HIS A 56 3.65 -12.17 5.80
CA HIS A 56 4.80 -12.66 5.02
C HIS A 56 5.77 -13.49 5.85
N LYS A 57 5.80 -13.33 7.18
CA LYS A 57 6.63 -14.16 8.06
C LYS A 57 6.16 -15.61 8.17
N ASP A 58 4.85 -15.81 8.09
CA ASP A 58 4.23 -17.11 8.37
C ASP A 58 3.64 -17.75 7.11
N ASN A 59 3.75 -17.08 5.95
CA ASN A 59 3.16 -17.52 4.69
C ASN A 59 4.18 -17.38 3.55
N ASP A 60 4.78 -18.51 3.16
CA ASP A 60 5.80 -18.56 2.11
C ASP A 60 5.34 -17.94 0.78
N TRP A 61 4.07 -18.12 0.40
CA TRP A 61 3.53 -17.54 -0.83
C TRP A 61 3.48 -16.01 -0.78
N VAL A 62 3.21 -15.43 0.40
CA VAL A 62 3.18 -13.97 0.60
C VAL A 62 4.60 -13.41 0.56
N MET A 63 5.56 -14.09 1.18
CA MET A 63 6.98 -13.76 1.07
C MET A 63 7.48 -13.88 -0.37
N ALA A 64 7.05 -14.92 -1.10
CA ALA A 64 7.42 -15.11 -2.49
C ALA A 64 6.93 -13.97 -3.40
N LEU A 65 5.71 -13.47 -3.18
CA LEU A 65 5.22 -12.26 -3.87
C LEU A 65 6.08 -11.03 -3.54
N ALA A 66 6.46 -10.86 -2.27
CA ALA A 66 7.31 -9.73 -1.85
C ALA A 66 8.78 -9.85 -2.33
N LYS A 67 9.21 -11.04 -2.73
CA LYS A 67 10.53 -11.29 -3.32
C LYS A 67 10.46 -11.57 -4.83
N HIS A 68 9.32 -11.30 -5.46
CA HIS A 68 9.11 -11.67 -6.85
C HIS A 68 10.17 -11.00 -7.76
N PRO A 69 10.87 -11.73 -8.65
CA PRO A 69 12.00 -11.18 -9.40
C PRO A 69 11.68 -9.92 -10.22
N ARG A 70 10.54 -9.91 -10.94
CA ARG A 70 10.09 -8.73 -11.71
C ARG A 70 9.73 -7.53 -10.84
N LEU A 71 9.37 -7.76 -9.57
CA LEU A 71 9.09 -6.70 -8.62
C LEU A 71 10.41 -6.14 -8.07
N LEU A 72 11.31 -7.02 -7.64
CA LEU A 72 12.63 -6.61 -7.12
C LEU A 72 13.49 -5.91 -8.17
N GLU A 73 13.33 -6.21 -9.46
CA GLU A 73 13.96 -5.46 -10.56
C GLU A 73 13.62 -3.97 -10.49
N VAL A 74 12.35 -3.63 -10.26
CA VAL A 74 11.88 -2.23 -10.15
C VAL A 74 12.32 -1.62 -8.83
N VAL A 75 12.16 -2.35 -7.72
CA VAL A 75 12.53 -1.87 -6.39
C VAL A 75 14.02 -1.56 -6.32
N THR A 76 14.87 -2.44 -6.84
CA THR A 76 16.33 -2.23 -6.83
C THR A 76 16.79 -1.16 -7.82
N ALA A 77 16.07 -0.94 -8.93
CA ALA A 77 16.33 0.21 -9.80
C ALA A 77 16.10 1.56 -9.08
N VAL A 78 15.13 1.61 -8.16
CA VAL A 78 14.81 2.82 -7.39
C VAL A 78 15.70 2.97 -6.15
N LEU A 79 15.79 1.92 -5.32
CA LEU A 79 16.43 1.98 -4.00
C LEU A 79 17.92 1.62 -4.01
N GLY A 80 18.42 1.02 -5.09
CA GLY A 80 19.74 0.39 -5.13
C GLY A 80 19.69 -1.11 -4.80
N SER A 81 20.85 -1.76 -4.75
CA SER A 81 20.95 -3.22 -4.64
C SER A 81 20.62 -3.80 -3.27
N ASP A 82 20.75 -3.00 -2.21
CA ASP A 82 20.66 -3.45 -0.81
C ASP A 82 19.32 -3.01 -0.21
N VAL A 83 18.37 -3.94 -0.15
CA VAL A 83 16.95 -3.62 0.11
C VAL A 83 16.39 -4.46 1.24
N ILE A 84 15.73 -3.79 2.18
CA ILE A 84 14.96 -4.38 3.27
C ILE A 84 13.47 -4.24 2.95
N LEU A 85 12.74 -5.35 3.04
CA LEU A 85 11.29 -5.34 3.21
C LEU A 85 11.04 -4.92 4.66
N LEU A 86 10.36 -3.80 4.83
CA LEU A 86 10.08 -3.19 6.12
C LEU A 86 8.78 -3.70 6.74
N ASP A 87 7.73 -3.72 5.92
CA ASP A 87 6.35 -3.93 6.34
C ASP A 87 5.52 -4.43 5.14
N SER A 88 4.48 -5.22 5.38
CA SER A 88 3.56 -5.61 4.33
C SER A 88 2.13 -5.84 4.83
N ARG A 89 1.13 -5.63 3.98
CA ARG A 89 -0.28 -5.79 4.35
C ARG A 89 -1.16 -6.04 3.14
N PHE A 90 -2.20 -6.86 3.29
CA PHE A 90 -3.30 -6.87 2.33
C PHE A 90 -4.33 -5.79 2.67
N ILE A 91 -4.71 -5.01 1.65
CA ILE A 91 -5.80 -4.03 1.76
C ILE A 91 -6.84 -4.38 0.72
N CYS A 92 -8.02 -4.77 1.19
CA CYS A 92 -9.16 -5.01 0.33
C CYS A 92 -10.30 -4.01 0.61
N LYS A 93 -10.93 -3.53 -0.46
CA LYS A 93 -12.22 -2.83 -0.41
C LYS A 93 -13.28 -3.75 -1.01
N TYR A 94 -14.14 -4.31 -0.15
CA TYR A 94 -15.26 -5.15 -0.56
C TYR A 94 -16.44 -4.29 -1.05
N PRO A 95 -17.30 -4.84 -1.94
CA PRO A 95 -18.56 -4.20 -2.27
C PRO A 95 -19.40 -3.99 -1.02
N VAL A 96 -20.00 -2.81 -0.87
CA VAL A 96 -20.95 -2.55 0.21
C VAL A 96 -22.25 -3.29 -0.10
N ARG A 97 -22.64 -4.22 0.78
CA ARG A 97 -23.84 -5.04 0.59
C ARG A 97 -25.07 -4.21 0.94
N LYS A 98 -25.75 -3.64 -0.06
CA LYS A 98 -27.05 -3.01 0.17
C LYS A 98 -27.95 -4.01 0.93
N PRO A 99 -28.56 -3.65 2.07
CA PRO A 99 -29.52 -4.53 2.70
C PRO A 99 -30.63 -4.84 1.68
N GLU A 100 -30.90 -6.12 1.46
CA GLU A 100 -32.03 -6.54 0.64
C GLU A 100 -33.27 -5.85 1.19
N SER A 101 -33.93 -5.04 0.36
CA SER A 101 -35.18 -4.38 0.69
C SER A 101 -36.32 -5.40 0.70
N ASN A 102 -36.28 -6.32 1.68
CA ASN A 102 -37.37 -7.21 2.04
C ASN A 102 -37.81 -6.91 3.48
N GLY A 103 -38.27 -5.67 3.69
CA GLY A 103 -39.43 -5.39 4.54
C GLY A 103 -39.38 -5.65 6.04
N VAL A 104 -38.23 -5.89 6.68
CA VAL A 104 -38.15 -5.91 8.15
C VAL A 104 -36.87 -5.20 8.63
N ILE A 105 -37.03 -3.96 9.08
CA ILE A 105 -36.02 -3.28 9.89
C ILE A 105 -36.11 -3.88 11.30
N GLN A 106 -35.27 -4.87 11.60
CA GLN A 106 -34.93 -5.14 13.00
C GLN A 106 -33.89 -4.10 13.42
N SER A 107 -34.34 -3.18 14.27
CA SER A 107 -33.52 -2.23 14.98
C SER A 107 -32.61 -2.98 15.97
N SER A 108 -31.44 -3.41 15.50
CA SER A 108 -30.31 -3.80 16.34
C SER A 108 -29.10 -2.93 16.00
N GLY A 109 -29.13 -1.68 16.49
CA GLY A 109 -27.96 -0.80 16.60
C GLY A 109 -27.40 -0.30 15.27
N ASP A 110 -27.81 0.91 14.90
CA ASP A 110 -27.33 1.74 13.79
C ASP A 110 -25.86 1.51 13.37
N LYS A 111 -25.61 0.54 12.49
CA LYS A 111 -24.41 0.54 11.65
C LYS A 111 -24.76 1.31 10.39
N ILE A 112 -24.46 2.62 10.39
CA ILE A 112 -24.37 3.36 9.13
C ILE A 112 -23.32 2.62 8.30
N GLU A 113 -23.71 2.09 7.13
CA GLU A 113 -22.75 1.54 6.17
C GLU A 113 -21.90 2.68 5.63
N VAL A 114 -20.74 2.88 6.25
CA VAL A 114 -19.77 3.88 5.80
C VAL A 114 -18.83 3.21 4.82
N MET A 115 -18.81 3.70 3.57
CA MET A 115 -17.96 3.14 2.52
C MET A 115 -16.49 3.44 2.83
N PRO A 116 -15.60 2.43 2.96
CA PRO A 116 -14.21 2.66 3.34
C PRO A 116 -13.41 3.39 2.24
N PHE A 117 -12.65 4.42 2.63
CA PHE A 117 -11.75 5.15 1.75
C PHE A 117 -10.37 5.35 2.39
N VAL A 118 -9.39 5.79 1.62
CA VAL A 118 -8.09 6.23 2.15
C VAL A 118 -7.96 7.70 1.84
N ALA A 119 -7.90 8.54 2.87
CA ALA A 119 -7.78 9.98 2.71
C ALA A 119 -6.44 10.38 2.06
N TRP A 120 -6.34 11.61 1.57
CA TRP A 120 -5.07 12.17 1.09
C TRP A 120 -4.05 12.16 2.21
N HIS A 121 -2.91 11.51 1.99
CA HIS A 121 -1.86 11.38 3.00
C HIS A 121 -0.49 11.16 2.36
N GLN A 122 0.53 11.20 3.20
CA GLN A 122 1.88 10.73 2.93
C GLN A 122 2.22 9.63 3.93
N ASP A 123 2.71 8.50 3.42
CA ASP A 123 3.11 7.33 4.22
C ASP A 123 4.14 7.72 5.30
N MET A 124 5.08 8.62 4.96
CA MET A 124 6.17 9.05 5.88
C MET A 124 5.68 9.68 7.18
N THR A 125 4.46 10.21 7.23
CA THR A 125 3.79 10.69 8.47
C THR A 125 3.74 9.59 9.54
N TYR A 126 3.61 8.34 9.12
CA TYR A 126 3.41 7.20 10.01
C TYR A 126 4.71 6.44 10.27
N TRP A 127 5.57 6.34 9.26
CA TRP A 127 6.74 5.48 9.26
C TRP A 127 8.00 6.14 9.81
N GLY A 128 8.18 7.46 9.61
CA GLY A 128 9.26 8.27 10.17
C GLY A 128 10.65 7.66 10.04
N PHE A 129 11.21 7.72 8.83
CA PHE A 129 12.55 7.26 8.48
C PHE A 129 13.43 8.40 8.00
N ASP A 130 14.73 8.18 8.10
CA ASP A 130 15.76 8.98 7.42
C ASP A 130 16.79 8.03 6.78
N GLY A 131 17.74 8.58 6.04
CA GLY A 131 18.81 7.82 5.38
C GLY A 131 18.42 7.20 4.04
N GLY A 132 17.19 7.42 3.55
CA GLY A 132 16.75 7.01 2.22
C GLY A 132 15.22 7.09 2.04
N PRO A 133 14.73 6.94 0.79
CA PRO A 133 13.30 6.92 0.51
C PRO A 133 12.65 5.63 1.03
N VAL A 134 11.38 5.73 1.43
CA VAL A 134 10.50 4.57 1.63
C VAL A 134 9.72 4.35 0.34
N LEU A 135 9.82 3.15 -0.22
CA LEU A 135 9.10 2.78 -1.43
C LEU A 135 7.92 1.88 -1.07
N SER A 136 6.71 2.39 -1.28
CA SER A 136 5.47 1.63 -1.16
C SER A 136 5.15 0.97 -2.50
N VAL A 137 4.96 -0.34 -2.51
CA VAL A 137 4.50 -1.13 -3.66
C VAL A 137 3.07 -1.56 -3.40
N TRP A 138 2.21 -1.43 -4.41
CA TRP A 138 0.86 -2.01 -4.41
C TRP A 138 0.77 -3.03 -5.54
N LEU A 139 0.69 -4.32 -5.20
CA LEU A 139 0.55 -5.43 -6.15
C LEU A 139 -0.91 -5.88 -6.23
N ALA A 140 -1.49 -5.81 -7.42
CA ALA A 140 -2.89 -6.09 -7.70
C ALA A 140 -3.22 -7.59 -7.64
N LEU A 141 -4.08 -8.01 -6.72
CA LEU A 141 -4.73 -9.33 -6.83
C LEU A 141 -6.05 -9.22 -7.61
N ASP A 142 -6.76 -8.12 -7.50
CA ASP A 142 -7.94 -7.80 -8.30
C ASP A 142 -7.67 -6.58 -9.18
N ASP A 143 -8.49 -6.37 -10.21
CA ASP A 143 -8.46 -5.11 -10.94
C ASP A 143 -8.74 -3.97 -9.97
N SER A 144 -7.93 -2.92 -10.06
CA SER A 144 -8.09 -1.69 -9.31
C SER A 144 -8.37 -0.57 -10.30
N LEU A 145 -9.64 -0.20 -10.40
CA LEU A 145 -10.18 0.78 -11.33
C LEU A 145 -10.86 1.92 -10.56
N GLU A 146 -11.30 2.95 -11.28
CA GLU A 146 -11.93 4.13 -10.69
C GLU A 146 -13.12 3.76 -9.79
N ASP A 147 -14.03 2.92 -10.29
CA ASP A 147 -15.29 2.54 -9.62
C ASP A 147 -15.10 1.74 -8.33
N ASN A 148 -13.98 1.02 -8.20
CA ASN A 148 -13.66 0.20 -7.03
C ASN A 148 -12.52 0.76 -6.16
N GLY A 149 -12.18 2.03 -6.40
CA GLY A 149 -11.30 2.81 -5.54
C GLY A 149 -9.83 2.59 -5.84
N ALA A 150 -9.40 2.74 -7.10
CA ALA A 150 -8.00 2.80 -7.46
C ALA A 150 -7.26 3.94 -6.74
N LEU A 151 -5.94 3.77 -6.59
CA LEU A 151 -5.07 4.80 -6.04
C LEU A 151 -5.11 6.04 -6.94
N GLN A 152 -5.07 7.20 -6.30
CA GLN A 152 -4.85 8.50 -6.93
C GLN A 152 -3.61 9.12 -6.33
N VAL A 153 -2.84 9.85 -7.14
CA VAL A 153 -1.60 10.50 -6.73
C VAL A 153 -1.57 11.94 -7.22
N ILE A 154 -0.80 12.79 -6.52
CA ILE A 154 -0.41 14.12 -7.00
C ILE A 154 1.03 14.03 -7.54
N PRO A 155 1.26 13.94 -8.85
CA PRO A 155 2.60 13.74 -9.39
C PRO A 155 3.58 14.83 -8.95
N GLY A 156 4.78 14.41 -8.55
CA GLY A 156 5.87 15.31 -8.13
C GLY A 156 5.70 15.93 -6.73
N SER A 157 4.63 15.62 -6.00
CA SER A 157 4.39 16.24 -4.68
C SER A 157 5.42 15.83 -3.62
N HIS A 158 6.11 14.70 -3.81
CA HIS A 158 7.17 14.21 -2.90
C HIS A 158 8.33 15.21 -2.76
N HIS A 159 8.57 16.05 -3.78
CA HIS A 159 9.56 17.13 -3.73
C HIS A 159 9.22 18.25 -2.73
N SER A 160 7.97 18.34 -2.28
CA SER A 160 7.52 19.36 -1.31
C SER A 160 7.78 18.97 0.14
N GLY A 161 8.34 17.78 0.38
CA GLY A 161 8.55 17.25 1.72
C GLY A 161 7.23 16.87 2.41
N LEU A 162 7.29 16.70 3.73
CA LEU A 162 6.14 16.28 4.53
C LEU A 162 5.17 17.45 4.76
N LEU A 163 3.92 17.28 4.35
CA LEU A 163 2.83 18.22 4.57
C LEU A 163 2.18 18.02 5.94
N PRO A 164 1.56 19.07 6.53
CA PRO A 164 0.76 18.94 7.73
C PRO A 164 -0.35 17.89 7.58
N HIS A 165 -0.52 17.04 8.60
CA HIS A 165 -1.59 16.04 8.68
C HIS A 165 -2.46 16.32 9.90
N HIS A 166 -3.78 16.32 9.70
CA HIS A 166 -4.77 16.68 10.71
C HIS A 166 -5.64 15.46 11.00
N GLN A 167 -6.37 15.47 12.12
CA GLN A 167 -7.36 14.44 12.35
C GLN A 167 -8.51 14.58 11.36
N SER A 168 -8.82 13.52 10.62
CA SER A 168 -9.96 13.51 9.71
C SER A 168 -11.26 13.44 10.48
N THR A 169 -12.23 14.25 10.07
CA THR A 169 -13.59 14.25 10.64
C THR A 169 -14.54 13.34 9.87
N ARG A 170 -14.10 12.75 8.75
CA ARG A 170 -14.90 11.90 7.88
C ARG A 170 -14.85 10.46 8.37
N ALA A 171 -16.03 9.87 8.63
CA ALA A 171 -16.11 8.45 8.94
C ALA A 171 -15.70 7.61 7.72
N GLY A 172 -15.06 6.46 7.94
CA GLY A 172 -14.73 5.49 6.88
C GLY A 172 -13.29 5.55 6.37
N ASN A 173 -12.46 6.45 6.90
CA ASN A 173 -11.04 6.47 6.58
C ASN A 173 -10.36 5.20 7.13
N MET A 174 -9.67 4.46 6.26
CA MET A 174 -8.99 3.21 6.62
C MET A 174 -7.62 3.43 7.27
N LEU A 175 -7.09 4.67 7.25
CA LEU A 175 -5.82 5.00 7.89
C LEU A 175 -5.92 4.80 9.41
N SER A 176 -4.99 4.03 9.99
CA SER A 176 -5.06 3.60 11.39
C SER A 176 -5.08 4.75 12.39
N VAL A 177 -4.46 5.88 12.06
CA VAL A 177 -4.45 7.10 12.89
C VAL A 177 -5.55 8.09 12.52
N ASN A 178 -6.36 7.77 11.49
CA ASN A 178 -7.43 8.62 10.95
C ASN A 178 -6.98 10.07 10.71
N GLN A 179 -5.85 10.24 10.04
CA GLN A 179 -5.33 11.55 9.66
C GLN A 179 -5.42 11.78 8.15
N GLU A 180 -5.47 13.04 7.74
CA GLU A 180 -5.46 13.46 6.33
C GLU A 180 -4.72 14.78 6.14
N ILE A 181 -4.26 15.01 4.91
CA ILE A 181 -3.75 16.30 4.45
C ILE A 181 -4.95 17.20 4.16
N PRO A 182 -4.95 18.46 4.63
CA PRO A 182 -6.00 19.43 4.33
C PRO A 182 -6.21 19.61 2.84
N GLU A 183 -7.46 19.70 2.41
CA GLU A 183 -7.82 19.78 1.00
C GLU A 183 -7.13 20.96 0.28
N GLU A 184 -6.97 22.09 0.98
CA GLU A 184 -6.28 23.28 0.47
C GLU A 184 -4.78 23.07 0.19
N LEU A 185 -4.16 22.02 0.76
CA LEU A 185 -2.75 21.67 0.55
C LEU A 185 -2.53 20.54 -0.47
N VAL A 186 -3.58 19.79 -0.82
CA VAL A 186 -3.46 18.61 -1.70
C VAL A 186 -3.25 18.99 -3.16
N HIS A 187 -3.84 20.11 -3.63
CA HIS A 187 -3.94 20.43 -5.05
C HIS A 187 -4.63 19.32 -5.87
N ALA A 188 -5.81 18.90 -5.41
CA ALA A 188 -6.55 17.75 -5.96
C ALA A 188 -6.89 17.87 -7.46
N GLU A 189 -6.89 19.08 -8.03
CA GLU A 189 -7.06 19.31 -9.46
C GLU A 189 -5.94 18.70 -10.32
N LYS A 190 -4.80 18.39 -9.71
CA LYS A 190 -3.64 17.73 -10.35
C LYS A 190 -3.65 16.21 -10.17
N ALA A 191 -4.67 15.65 -9.50
CA ALA A 191 -4.74 14.24 -9.21
C ALA A 191 -4.80 13.40 -10.48
N LEU A 192 -3.98 12.35 -10.52
CA LEU A 192 -4.01 11.33 -11.56
C LEU A 192 -4.38 9.98 -10.95
N LEU A 193 -5.29 9.28 -11.63
CA LEU A 193 -5.66 7.92 -11.27
C LEU A 193 -4.54 6.93 -11.67
N CYS A 194 -4.31 5.94 -10.82
CA CYS A 194 -3.37 4.84 -11.04
C CYS A 194 -4.15 3.51 -11.19
N PRO A 195 -4.88 3.29 -12.30
CA PRO A 195 -5.59 2.05 -12.51
C PRO A 195 -4.61 0.90 -12.77
N LEU A 196 -4.95 -0.29 -12.27
CA LEU A 196 -4.15 -1.50 -12.39
C LEU A 196 -5.05 -2.67 -12.77
N GLN A 197 -4.64 -3.42 -13.78
CA GLN A 197 -5.17 -4.76 -14.02
C GLN A 197 -4.58 -5.73 -12.99
N ALA A 198 -5.32 -6.78 -12.66
CA ALA A 198 -4.81 -7.81 -11.76
C ALA A 198 -3.47 -8.40 -12.24
N GLY A 199 -2.54 -8.61 -11.31
CA GLY A 199 -1.16 -9.00 -11.59
C GLY A 199 -0.23 -7.85 -11.97
N GLN A 200 -0.73 -6.62 -12.13
CA GLN A 200 0.11 -5.43 -12.24
C GLN A 200 0.47 -4.85 -10.87
N MET A 201 1.47 -3.98 -10.82
CA MET A 201 1.76 -3.17 -9.63
C MET A 201 1.92 -1.69 -9.95
N SER A 202 1.75 -0.87 -8.92
CA SER A 202 2.30 0.48 -8.82
C SER A 202 3.34 0.56 -7.71
N VAL A 203 4.23 1.54 -7.80
CA VAL A 203 5.15 1.91 -6.71
C VAL A 203 5.10 3.41 -6.50
N HIS A 204 5.23 3.88 -5.27
CA HIS A 204 5.24 5.32 -4.95
C HIS A 204 6.16 5.64 -3.77
N ASP A 205 6.70 6.86 -3.78
CA ASP A 205 7.48 7.44 -2.70
C ASP A 205 6.62 7.68 -1.46
N GLY A 206 7.17 7.44 -0.28
CA GLY A 206 6.49 7.66 0.99
C GLY A 206 6.08 9.12 1.25
N LEU A 207 6.66 10.09 0.54
CA LEU A 207 6.28 11.50 0.54
C LEU A 207 5.33 11.87 -0.62
N LEU A 208 4.97 10.95 -1.51
CA LEU A 208 3.98 11.24 -2.53
C LEU A 208 2.60 11.37 -1.89
N VAL A 209 1.88 12.45 -2.22
CA VAL A 209 0.51 12.68 -1.76
C VAL A 209 -0.40 11.74 -2.55
N HIS A 210 -1.09 10.86 -1.84
CA HIS A 210 -1.94 9.85 -2.47
C HIS A 210 -3.19 9.53 -1.63
N ALA A 211 -4.22 9.02 -2.30
CA ALA A 211 -5.51 8.67 -1.73
C ALA A 211 -6.14 7.48 -2.49
N SER A 212 -7.29 7.00 -2.00
CA SER A 212 -8.17 6.16 -2.82
C SER A 212 -9.63 6.27 -2.40
N ASP A 213 -10.50 6.45 -3.38
CA ASP A 213 -11.94 6.59 -3.19
C ASP A 213 -12.62 5.31 -2.71
N PRO A 214 -13.85 5.38 -2.15
CA PRO A 214 -14.59 4.20 -1.78
C PRO A 214 -14.87 3.26 -2.96
N ASN A 215 -15.08 1.98 -2.65
CA ASN A 215 -15.55 1.02 -3.65
C ASN A 215 -17.06 1.14 -3.81
N THR A 216 -17.48 1.65 -4.98
CA THR A 216 -18.90 1.82 -5.34
C THR A 216 -19.39 0.74 -6.32
N SER A 217 -18.50 -0.17 -6.70
CA SER A 217 -18.76 -1.27 -7.63
C SER A 217 -19.26 -2.53 -6.90
N ASN A 218 -19.64 -3.55 -7.68
CA ASN A 218 -19.97 -4.89 -7.18
C ASN A 218 -18.76 -5.85 -7.16
N ARG A 219 -17.54 -5.35 -7.34
CA ARG A 219 -16.30 -6.15 -7.41
C ARG A 219 -15.39 -5.81 -6.24
N ARG A 220 -14.78 -6.81 -5.60
CA ARG A 220 -13.71 -6.58 -4.62
C ARG A 220 -12.50 -5.93 -5.31
N ARG A 221 -11.87 -4.99 -4.62
CA ARG A 221 -10.53 -4.49 -4.95
C ARG A 221 -9.58 -4.95 -3.87
N CYS A 222 -8.72 -5.92 -4.15
CA CYS A 222 -7.69 -6.34 -3.20
C CYS A 222 -6.28 -6.24 -3.79
N GLY A 223 -5.36 -5.75 -2.97
CA GLY A 223 -3.94 -5.70 -3.30
C GLY A 223 -3.05 -5.93 -2.11
N TYR A 224 -1.83 -6.36 -2.41
CA TYR A 224 -0.76 -6.57 -1.46
C TYR A 224 0.15 -5.34 -1.43
N VAL A 225 0.13 -4.63 -0.31
CA VAL A 225 0.98 -3.48 -0.05
C VAL A 225 2.28 -3.96 0.58
N ILE A 226 3.42 -3.56 0.03
CA ILE A 226 4.73 -3.94 0.53
C ILE A 226 5.59 -2.68 0.61
N ARG A 227 6.27 -2.49 1.73
CA ARG A 227 7.12 -1.33 1.96
C ARG A 227 8.57 -1.76 1.97
N TYR A 228 9.39 -1.07 1.19
CA TYR A 228 10.83 -1.31 1.11
C TYR A 228 11.61 -0.06 1.47
N VAL A 229 12.81 -0.28 2.01
CA VAL A 229 13.79 0.76 2.31
C VAL A 229 15.18 0.27 1.90
N PRO A 230 16.11 1.17 1.54
CA PRO A 230 17.51 0.79 1.40
C PRO A 230 18.09 0.43 2.77
N THR A 231 19.14 -0.41 2.82
CA THR A 231 19.76 -0.84 4.10
C THR A 231 20.34 0.31 4.91
N CYS A 232 20.67 1.44 4.29
CA CYS A 232 21.15 2.65 4.96
C CYS A 232 20.05 3.46 5.66
N ALA A 233 18.77 3.17 5.41
CA ALA A 233 17.68 3.84 6.10
C ALA A 233 17.65 3.45 7.58
N TYR A 234 17.24 4.38 8.44
CA TYR A 234 17.11 4.15 9.87
C TYR A 234 15.84 4.81 10.44
N PRO A 235 15.17 4.16 11.40
CA PRO A 235 13.96 4.71 12.01
C PRO A 235 14.29 5.94 12.85
N ILE A 236 13.52 7.02 12.66
CA ILE A 236 13.54 8.18 13.53
C ILE A 236 12.62 7.90 14.72
N GLN A 237 13.17 8.07 15.93
CA GLN A 237 12.39 7.96 17.15
C GLN A 237 11.47 9.17 17.31
N ASP A 238 10.18 8.88 17.48
CA ASP A 238 9.14 9.86 17.81
C ASP A 238 8.59 9.47 19.19
N PRO A 239 8.91 10.23 20.25
CA PRO A 239 8.46 9.89 21.61
C PRO A 239 6.94 9.81 21.75
N GLU A 240 6.20 10.58 20.94
CA GLU A 240 4.74 10.61 20.94
C GLU A 240 4.15 9.46 20.11
N ARG A 241 4.95 8.87 19.21
CA ARG A 241 4.57 7.75 18.34
C ARG A 241 5.71 6.74 18.22
N PRO A 242 5.93 5.89 19.23
CA PRO A 242 6.95 4.86 19.17
C PRO A 242 6.72 3.95 17.96
N ARG A 243 7.76 3.80 17.14
CA ARG A 243 7.71 2.97 15.93
C ARG A 243 8.57 1.73 16.13
N SER A 244 8.03 0.56 15.79
CA SER A 244 8.78 -0.69 15.79
C SER A 244 8.58 -1.42 14.48
N PHE A 245 9.65 -2.06 14.01
CA PHE A 245 9.69 -2.79 12.75
C PHE A 245 10.17 -4.22 13.02
N PRO A 246 9.38 -5.02 13.75
CA PRO A 246 9.82 -6.35 14.19
C PRO A 246 9.91 -7.35 13.03
N ASP A 247 9.34 -7.02 11.88
CA ASP A 247 9.11 -7.94 10.78
C ASP A 247 9.93 -7.69 9.51
N THR A 248 11.06 -6.99 9.66
CA THR A 248 11.94 -6.67 8.54
C THR A 248 12.67 -7.89 7.99
N VAL A 249 12.87 -7.91 6.67
CA VAL A 249 13.61 -8.98 5.97
C VAL A 249 14.52 -8.37 4.92
N LEU A 250 15.81 -8.74 4.91
CA LEU A 250 16.70 -8.44 3.78
C LEU A 250 16.22 -9.24 2.55
N VAL A 251 15.80 -8.52 1.51
CA VAL A 251 15.25 -9.12 0.28
C VAL A 251 16.20 -9.04 -0.90
N SER A 252 17.20 -8.17 -0.85
CA SER A 252 18.25 -8.05 -1.86
C SER A 252 19.54 -7.50 -1.25
N GLY A 253 20.68 -7.95 -1.79
CA GLY A 253 21.99 -7.39 -1.47
C GLY A 253 22.53 -7.75 -0.10
N PHE A 254 23.18 -6.79 0.57
CA PHE A 254 23.86 -6.97 1.85
C PHE A 254 23.53 -5.84 2.84
N ASP A 255 23.24 -6.18 4.10
CA ASP A 255 23.01 -5.21 5.17
C ASP A 255 24.27 -5.02 6.03
N GLN A 256 25.05 -3.99 5.70
CA GLN A 256 26.21 -3.59 6.51
C GLN A 256 25.83 -2.74 7.74
N TYR A 257 24.65 -2.10 7.73
CA TYR A 257 24.29 -1.08 8.72
C TYR A 257 23.60 -1.68 9.94
N ASN A 258 22.80 -2.73 9.75
CA ASN A 258 22.09 -3.43 10.82
C ASN A 258 21.20 -2.51 11.66
N HIS A 259 20.57 -1.51 11.03
CA HIS A 259 19.68 -0.54 11.69
C HIS A 259 18.34 -1.16 12.15
N PHE A 260 17.95 -2.26 11.53
CA PHE A 260 16.69 -2.98 11.82
C PHE A 260 16.89 -4.29 12.58
N SER A 261 18.15 -4.72 12.74
CA SER A 261 18.49 -5.89 13.53
C SER A 261 18.14 -5.60 14.99
N SER A 262 17.21 -6.36 15.58
CA SER A 262 17.02 -6.34 17.03
C SER A 262 18.35 -6.73 17.66
N LYS A 263 19.09 -5.76 18.21
CA LYS A 263 20.26 -6.03 19.04
C LYS A 263 19.76 -6.89 20.20
N LEU A 264 20.00 -8.19 20.12
CA LEU A 264 20.04 -9.08 21.27
C LEU A 264 21.34 -8.82 22.03
#